data_AF-A0A9D8Q651-F1
#
_entry.id   AF-A0A9D8Q651-F1
#
_cell.length_a   1.000
_cell.length_b   1.000
_cell.length_c   1.000
_cell.angle_alpha   90.00
_cell.angle_beta   90.00
_cell.angle_gamma   90.00
#
_symmetry.space_group_name_H-M   'P 1'
#
loop_
_entity.id
_entity.type
_entity.pdbx_description
1 polymer ?
#
loop_
_entity_poly.entity_id
_entity_poly.type
_entity_poly.pdbx_seq_one_letter_code
_entity_poly.pdbx_strand_id
1 'polypeptide(L)'
;GLAADQRATRQGVWPGRRALFTTPHSFAYRLALHAADAGVAVQRIVDARLAPQSRFVDFAKATGITLASALAPSHAEPLARNQPGLRVGFAVNIDAISQDSTAIETDQLVASGGWQPDIRLWLRSGGQAKWNQAEGWLAPEGTLPAVSLAGAAAGLRSTTAAIASGKAAVLAALGKSTPPVVDHVIDAAFETPDARTSIAPFRPHARGNTYLDRGSSLVTRRAAAASRHGVSGIATRAIQLGLGDIAAAVDIGALAPRDAGPVAAERCGLAGEITDSGWRVPAPDPGVGDDVPAPPPYLTGRFGDRPQVWTLAAADARTFEPGCLVFENSHASDPLKAIGVTYAVPKAPANGAIALMASAPEGVQLFVRDAGTAVAARLVERLKLKS
;
A
#
# COMPACT_ATOMS: atom_id res chain seq x y z
N GLY A 1 0.49 -7.64 -2.84
CA GLY A 1 -0.11 -6.33 -3.15
C GLY A 1 0.73 -5.20 -2.58
N LEU A 2 0.48 -4.81 -1.33
CA LEU A 2 1.05 -3.60 -0.72
C LEU A 2 2.58 -3.44 -0.85
N ALA A 3 3.35 -4.51 -0.62
CA ALA A 3 4.81 -4.44 -0.75
C ALA A 3 5.28 -4.24 -2.20
N ALA A 4 4.52 -4.70 -3.20
CA ALA A 4 4.82 -4.42 -4.61
C ALA A 4 4.48 -2.96 -4.94
N ASP A 5 3.31 -2.50 -4.52
CA ASP A 5 2.87 -1.11 -4.67
C ASP A 5 3.85 -0.11 -4.04
N GLN A 6 4.27 -0.34 -2.79
CA GLN A 6 5.24 0.53 -2.11
C GLN A 6 6.60 0.58 -2.80
N ARG A 7 7.12 -0.57 -3.27
CA ARG A 7 8.38 -0.62 -4.03
C ARG A 7 8.26 0.15 -5.34
N ALA A 8 7.16 -0.01 -6.06
CA ALA A 8 6.93 0.70 -7.31
C ALA A 8 6.77 2.21 -7.09
N THR A 9 5.84 2.61 -6.23
CA THR A 9 5.44 4.02 -6.06
C THR A 9 6.43 4.86 -5.26
N ARG A 10 7.08 4.28 -4.24
CA ARG A 10 8.01 5.03 -3.37
C ARG A 10 9.47 4.84 -3.73
N GLN A 11 9.82 3.72 -4.35
CA GLN A 11 11.21 3.39 -4.64
C GLN A 11 11.49 3.33 -6.15
N GLY A 12 10.46 3.38 -7.01
CA GLY A 12 10.64 3.27 -8.46
C GLY A 12 11.11 1.88 -8.91
N VAL A 13 10.90 0.84 -8.10
CA VAL A 13 11.43 -0.50 -8.35
C VAL A 13 10.31 -1.50 -8.66
N TRP A 14 10.42 -2.16 -9.82
CA TRP A 14 9.59 -3.31 -10.20
C TRP A 14 10.45 -4.51 -10.64
N PRO A 15 10.33 -5.68 -9.98
CA PRO A 15 11.05 -6.88 -10.38
C PRO A 15 10.51 -7.52 -11.68
N GLY A 16 11.36 -7.59 -12.71
CA GLY A 16 11.03 -8.28 -13.97
C GLY A 16 10.13 -7.48 -14.91
N ARG A 17 9.60 -8.13 -15.94
CA ARG A 17 8.76 -7.51 -16.97
C ARG A 17 7.39 -8.16 -17.11
N ARG A 18 7.23 -9.37 -16.61
CA ARG A 18 5.97 -10.14 -16.63
C ARG A 18 5.48 -10.38 -15.22
N ALA A 19 4.20 -10.13 -14.99
CA ALA A 19 3.60 -10.28 -13.67
C ALA A 19 2.27 -11.03 -13.70
N LEU A 20 2.09 -11.85 -12.68
CA LEU A 20 0.81 -12.44 -12.30
C LEU A 20 0.29 -11.75 -11.05
N PHE A 21 -1.01 -11.51 -10.99
CA PHE A 21 -1.67 -10.97 -9.80
C PHE A 21 -2.64 -12.00 -9.27
N THR A 22 -2.70 -12.14 -7.95
CA THR A 22 -3.72 -12.98 -7.31
C THR A 22 -4.37 -12.27 -6.15
N THR A 23 -5.69 -12.44 -6.01
CA THR A 23 -6.48 -11.65 -5.08
C THR A 23 -7.80 -12.32 -4.69
N PRO A 24 -8.31 -12.04 -3.49
CA PRO A 24 -9.70 -12.27 -3.13
C PRO A 24 -10.52 -10.97 -3.08
N HIS A 25 -9.99 -9.85 -3.57
CA HIS A 25 -10.57 -8.51 -3.46
C HIS A 25 -10.20 -7.62 -4.65
N SER A 26 -10.78 -6.44 -4.73
CA SER A 26 -10.62 -5.61 -5.93
C SER A 26 -9.35 -4.75 -5.97
N PHE A 27 -8.57 -4.70 -4.89
CA PHE A 27 -7.36 -3.87 -4.84
C PHE A 27 -6.29 -4.32 -5.84
N ALA A 28 -6.14 -5.64 -6.05
CA ALA A 28 -5.11 -6.14 -6.97
C ALA A 28 -5.38 -5.76 -8.43
N TYR A 29 -6.64 -5.55 -8.83
CA TYR A 29 -6.98 -5.07 -10.17
C TYR A 29 -6.43 -3.67 -10.41
N ARG A 30 -6.55 -2.77 -9.43
CA ARG A 30 -5.98 -1.42 -9.50
C ARG A 30 -4.47 -1.47 -9.67
N LEU A 31 -3.80 -2.29 -8.86
CA LEU A 31 -2.36 -2.44 -8.94
C LEU A 31 -1.91 -3.07 -10.27
N ALA A 32 -2.69 -4.01 -10.82
CA ALA A 32 -2.43 -4.60 -12.12
C ALA A 32 -2.58 -3.58 -13.26
N LEU A 33 -3.63 -2.75 -13.24
CA LEU A 33 -3.80 -1.65 -14.19
C LEU A 33 -2.63 -0.67 -14.13
N HIS A 34 -2.22 -0.24 -12.93
CA HIS A 34 -1.04 0.62 -12.77
C HIS A 34 0.26 -0.04 -13.27
N ALA A 35 0.43 -1.34 -13.06
CA ALA A 35 1.58 -2.07 -13.61
C ALA A 35 1.54 -2.11 -15.13
N ALA A 36 0.36 -2.34 -15.73
CA ALA A 36 0.18 -2.32 -17.18
C ALA A 36 0.48 -0.94 -17.78
N ASP A 37 0.00 0.14 -17.14
CA ASP A 37 0.29 1.53 -17.53
C ASP A 37 1.80 1.84 -17.46
N ALA A 38 2.51 1.21 -16.53
CA ALA A 38 3.96 1.29 -16.39
C ALA A 38 4.73 0.38 -17.39
N GLY A 39 4.04 -0.30 -18.31
CA GLY A 39 4.63 -1.16 -19.33
C GLY A 39 4.98 -2.57 -18.86
N VAL A 40 4.52 -2.99 -17.68
CA VAL A 40 4.65 -4.39 -17.21
C VAL A 40 3.64 -5.26 -17.94
N ALA A 41 4.09 -6.38 -18.49
CA ALA A 41 3.22 -7.37 -19.12
C ALA A 41 2.42 -8.13 -18.04
N VAL A 42 1.19 -7.68 -17.79
CA VAL A 42 0.25 -8.35 -16.89
C VAL A 42 -0.31 -9.58 -17.60
N GLN A 43 0.21 -10.75 -17.26
CA GLN A 43 -0.15 -11.99 -17.95
C GLN A 43 -1.57 -12.43 -17.58
N ARG A 44 -1.90 -12.34 -16.29
CA ARG A 44 -3.21 -12.73 -15.75
C ARG A 44 -3.46 -12.13 -14.37
N ILE A 45 -4.72 -11.77 -14.12
CA ILE A 45 -5.25 -11.54 -12.78
C ILE A 45 -6.06 -12.76 -12.38
N VAL A 46 -5.70 -13.36 -11.25
CA VAL A 46 -6.32 -14.57 -10.70
C VAL A 46 -7.12 -14.21 -9.45
N ASP A 47 -8.44 -14.24 -9.58
CA ASP A 47 -9.36 -13.94 -8.49
C ASP A 47 -9.86 -15.22 -7.84
N ALA A 48 -9.80 -15.27 -6.52
CA ALA A 48 -10.29 -16.37 -5.70
C ALA A 48 -11.82 -16.46 -5.68
N ARG A 49 -12.52 -15.35 -5.95
CA ARG A 49 -13.99 -15.28 -5.97
C ARG A 49 -14.54 -15.95 -7.22
N LEU A 50 -15.73 -16.53 -7.13
CA LEU A 50 -16.34 -17.30 -8.23
C LEU A 50 -16.68 -16.42 -9.45
N ALA A 51 -17.35 -15.29 -9.20
CA ALA A 51 -17.82 -14.37 -10.22
C ALA A 51 -17.57 -12.92 -9.76
N PRO A 52 -16.31 -12.45 -9.70
CA PRO A 52 -15.99 -11.11 -9.24
C PRO A 52 -16.52 -10.06 -10.21
N GLN A 53 -17.19 -9.06 -9.66
CA GLN A 53 -17.72 -7.89 -10.34
C GLN A 53 -17.18 -6.64 -9.67
N SER A 54 -16.69 -5.70 -10.49
CA SER A 54 -16.17 -4.41 -10.05
C SER A 54 -15.91 -3.57 -11.29
N ARG A 55 -16.00 -2.24 -11.18
CA ARG A 55 -15.50 -1.35 -12.24
C ARG A 55 -14.05 -1.64 -12.62
N PHE A 56 -13.21 -2.09 -11.67
CA PHE A 56 -11.80 -2.40 -11.94
C PHE A 56 -11.62 -3.72 -12.70
N VAL A 57 -12.57 -4.66 -12.54
CA VAL A 57 -12.65 -5.87 -13.36
C VAL A 57 -12.98 -5.49 -14.80
N ASP A 58 -13.93 -4.58 -14.99
CA ASP A 58 -14.34 -4.13 -16.33
C ASP A 58 -13.23 -3.34 -17.02
N PHE A 59 -12.54 -2.45 -16.31
CA PHE A 59 -11.35 -1.77 -16.83
C PHE A 59 -10.25 -2.75 -17.23
N ALA A 60 -9.94 -3.75 -16.39
CA ALA A 60 -8.93 -4.75 -16.73
C ALA A 60 -9.27 -5.53 -18.01
N LYS A 61 -10.54 -5.89 -18.20
CA LYS A 61 -11.02 -6.53 -19.44
C LYS A 61 -10.88 -5.60 -20.64
N ALA A 62 -11.29 -4.34 -20.49
CA ALA A 62 -11.23 -3.33 -21.55
C ALA A 62 -9.78 -3.03 -21.98
N THR A 63 -8.81 -3.13 -21.08
CA THR A 63 -7.38 -2.96 -21.38
C THR A 63 -6.72 -4.26 -21.88
N GLY A 64 -7.48 -5.33 -22.09
CA GLY A 64 -6.98 -6.61 -22.62
C GLY A 64 -6.24 -7.50 -21.61
N ILE A 65 -6.33 -7.20 -20.31
CA ILE A 65 -5.75 -8.06 -19.27
C ILE A 65 -6.60 -9.32 -19.15
N THR A 66 -5.97 -10.50 -19.12
CA THR A 66 -6.71 -11.76 -18.95
C THR A 66 -7.05 -12.00 -17.48
N LEU A 67 -8.24 -12.54 -17.22
CA LEU A 67 -8.74 -12.84 -15.89
C LEU A 67 -9.03 -14.34 -15.77
N ALA A 68 -8.78 -14.89 -14.59
CA ALA A 68 -9.32 -16.20 -14.19
C ALA A 68 -9.95 -16.07 -12.81
N SER A 69 -11.20 -16.49 -12.66
CA SER A 69 -11.93 -16.49 -11.40
C SER A 69 -11.93 -17.88 -10.76
N ALA A 70 -12.30 -17.94 -9.49
CA ALA A 70 -12.37 -19.16 -8.69
C ALA A 70 -11.06 -19.96 -8.64
N LEU A 71 -9.92 -19.29 -8.75
CA LEU A 71 -8.60 -19.91 -8.70
C LEU A 71 -7.75 -19.26 -7.61
N ALA A 72 -6.90 -20.05 -6.98
CA ALA A 72 -5.90 -19.57 -6.02
C ALA A 72 -4.52 -20.17 -6.34
N PRO A 73 -3.42 -19.46 -6.08
CA PRO A 73 -2.08 -20.02 -6.25
C PRO A 73 -1.92 -21.25 -5.35
N SER A 74 -1.54 -22.38 -5.95
CA SER A 74 -1.34 -23.65 -5.23
C SER A 74 0.14 -23.87 -4.89
N HIS A 75 1.04 -23.47 -5.78
CA HIS A 75 2.48 -23.53 -5.59
C HIS A 75 3.20 -22.54 -6.50
N ALA A 76 4.42 -22.18 -6.13
CA ALA A 76 5.35 -21.46 -6.97
C ALA A 76 6.75 -22.06 -6.83
N GLU A 77 7.42 -22.27 -7.95
CA GLU A 77 8.78 -22.80 -8.01
C GLU A 77 9.66 -21.94 -8.92
N PRO A 78 10.98 -21.86 -8.69
CA PRO A 78 11.89 -21.23 -9.64
C PRO A 78 11.84 -21.94 -11.00
N LEU A 79 12.00 -21.20 -12.10
CA LEU A 79 12.03 -21.79 -13.46
C LEU A 79 13.17 -22.81 -13.60
N ALA A 80 14.36 -22.43 -13.12
CA ALA A 80 15.54 -23.27 -13.02
C ALA A 80 16.46 -22.73 -11.92
N ARG A 81 17.45 -23.53 -11.52
CA ARG A 81 18.52 -23.09 -10.62
C ARG A 81 19.25 -21.90 -11.25
N ASN A 82 19.36 -20.79 -10.52
CA ASN A 82 20.02 -19.55 -10.95
C ASN A 82 19.35 -18.82 -12.14
N GLN A 83 18.12 -19.19 -12.51
CA GLN A 83 17.34 -18.46 -13.51
C GLN A 83 16.30 -17.57 -12.80
N PRO A 84 16.23 -16.26 -13.08
CA PRO A 84 15.18 -15.42 -12.54
C PRO A 84 13.82 -15.84 -13.11
N GLY A 85 12.78 -15.76 -12.27
CA GLY A 85 11.42 -16.10 -12.64
C GLY A 85 10.85 -17.30 -11.89
N LEU A 86 9.55 -17.47 -12.03
CA LEU A 86 8.72 -18.40 -11.29
C LEU A 86 7.81 -19.16 -12.25
N ARG A 87 7.61 -20.44 -11.99
CA ARG A 87 6.47 -21.21 -12.50
C ARG A 87 5.43 -21.30 -11.40
N VAL A 88 4.23 -20.80 -11.66
CA VAL A 88 3.14 -20.71 -10.67
C VAL A 88 1.99 -21.61 -11.11
N GLY A 89 1.65 -22.59 -10.27
CA GLY A 89 0.46 -23.40 -10.44
C GLY A 89 -0.72 -22.82 -9.66
N PHE A 90 -1.93 -23.07 -10.16
CA PHE A 90 -3.17 -22.63 -9.53
C PHE A 90 -4.09 -23.83 -9.31
N ALA A 91 -4.91 -23.77 -8.27
CA ALA A 91 -5.95 -24.75 -8.00
C ALA A 91 -7.32 -24.06 -7.96
N VAL A 92 -8.36 -24.84 -8.24
CA VAL A 92 -9.74 -24.39 -8.05
C VAL A 92 -9.95 -24.03 -6.58
N ASN A 93 -10.46 -22.82 -6.35
CA ASN A 93 -10.79 -22.26 -5.05
C ASN A 93 -12.28 -22.50 -4.72
N ILE A 94 -12.77 -23.68 -5.09
CA ILE A 94 -14.13 -24.17 -4.89
C ILE A 94 -13.99 -25.65 -4.51
N ASP A 95 -14.36 -25.99 -3.28
CA ASP A 95 -14.22 -27.31 -2.68
C ASP A 95 -12.79 -27.86 -2.61
N ALA A 96 -12.57 -28.91 -1.81
CA ALA A 96 -11.24 -29.51 -1.59
C ALA A 96 -10.67 -30.27 -2.81
N ILE A 97 -11.19 -30.01 -4.02
CA ILE A 97 -10.80 -30.67 -5.26
C ILE A 97 -9.56 -29.97 -5.80
N SER A 98 -8.39 -30.55 -5.53
CA SER A 98 -7.11 -30.06 -6.02
C SER A 98 -6.79 -30.63 -7.40
N GLN A 99 -7.42 -30.12 -8.45
CA GLN A 99 -6.83 -30.23 -9.79
C GLN A 99 -6.08 -28.93 -10.08
N ASP A 100 -4.76 -29.07 -10.24
CA ASP A 100 -3.93 -27.94 -10.64
C ASP A 100 -4.20 -27.59 -12.11
N SER A 101 -4.40 -26.31 -12.39
CA SER A 101 -4.36 -25.80 -13.75
C SER A 101 -2.93 -25.87 -14.30
N THR A 102 -2.80 -25.72 -15.62
CA THR A 102 -1.50 -25.49 -16.25
C THR A 102 -0.78 -24.34 -15.56
N ALA A 103 0.48 -24.58 -15.18
CA ALA A 103 1.30 -23.57 -14.52
C ALA A 103 1.72 -22.47 -15.50
N ILE A 104 1.86 -21.25 -14.98
CA ILE A 104 2.22 -20.06 -15.77
C ILE A 104 3.61 -19.60 -15.35
N GLU A 105 4.48 -19.39 -16.34
CA GLU A 105 5.80 -18.81 -16.13
C GLU A 105 5.72 -17.29 -16.08
N THR A 106 6.28 -16.68 -15.04
CA THR A 106 6.24 -15.24 -14.80
C THR A 106 7.54 -14.77 -14.16
N ASP A 107 7.81 -13.47 -14.18
CA ASP A 107 8.98 -12.94 -13.47
C ASP A 107 8.62 -12.63 -12.01
N GLN A 108 7.35 -12.26 -11.75
CA GLN A 108 6.86 -11.92 -10.43
C GLN A 108 5.41 -12.36 -10.21
N LEU A 109 5.15 -13.01 -9.07
CA LEU A 109 3.80 -13.20 -8.53
C LEU A 109 3.49 -12.13 -7.49
N VAL A 110 2.47 -11.31 -7.75
CA VAL A 110 1.94 -10.33 -6.81
C VAL A 110 0.73 -10.93 -6.11
N ALA A 111 0.97 -11.53 -4.95
CA ALA A 111 -0.08 -12.04 -4.08
C ALA A 111 -0.67 -10.93 -3.20
N SER A 112 -1.98 -10.73 -3.31
CA SER A 112 -2.74 -9.81 -2.48
C SER A 112 -3.72 -10.63 -1.64
N GLY A 113 -3.31 -11.01 -0.43
CA GLY A 113 -4.17 -11.70 0.52
C GLY A 113 -5.09 -10.74 1.28
N GLY A 114 -5.76 -11.26 2.30
CA GLY A 114 -6.56 -10.47 3.24
C GLY A 114 -5.72 -9.47 4.03
N TRP A 115 -6.43 -8.67 4.79
CA TRP A 115 -5.88 -7.52 5.47
C TRP A 115 -5.76 -7.76 6.97
N GLN A 116 -4.63 -7.36 7.56
CA GLN A 116 -4.37 -7.43 9.00
C GLN A 116 -3.88 -6.06 9.47
N PRO A 117 -4.63 -5.37 10.33
CA PRO A 117 -4.20 -4.15 11.01
C PRO A 117 -2.91 -4.32 11.77
N ASP A 118 -2.03 -3.34 11.61
CA ASP A 118 -0.80 -3.28 12.38
C ASP A 118 -1.08 -2.64 13.74
N ILE A 119 -1.42 -3.50 14.70
CA ILE A 119 -1.72 -3.12 16.09
C ILE A 119 -0.53 -3.38 17.03
N ARG A 120 0.71 -3.48 16.51
CA ARG A 120 1.87 -3.80 17.36
C ARG A 120 2.15 -2.74 18.42
N LEU A 121 1.97 -1.45 18.10
CA LEU A 121 2.11 -0.36 19.08
C LEU A 121 1.00 -0.39 20.13
N TRP A 122 -0.22 -0.78 19.73
CA TRP A 122 -1.34 -0.95 20.64
C TRP A 122 -1.07 -2.07 21.66
N LEU A 123 -0.66 -3.24 21.18
CA LEU A 123 -0.27 -4.37 22.02
C LEU A 123 0.88 -3.99 22.97
N ARG A 124 1.89 -3.27 22.46
CA ARG A 124 3.02 -2.77 23.28
C ARG A 124 2.60 -1.77 24.35
N SER A 125 1.52 -1.05 24.12
CA SER A 125 0.96 -0.10 25.10
C SER A 125 0.07 -0.78 26.15
N GLY A 126 0.02 -2.12 26.17
CA GLY A 126 -0.85 -2.90 27.07
C GLY A 126 -2.26 -3.12 26.53
N GLY A 127 -2.50 -2.79 25.26
CA GLY A 127 -3.78 -2.97 24.61
C GLY A 127 -4.06 -4.44 24.33
N GLN A 128 -5.33 -4.84 24.39
CA GLN A 128 -5.75 -6.21 24.12
C GLN A 128 -6.20 -6.38 22.67
N ALA A 129 -6.22 -7.60 22.18
CA ALA A 129 -6.72 -7.90 20.85
C ALA A 129 -7.53 -9.20 20.86
N LYS A 130 -8.49 -9.30 19.94
CA LYS A 130 -9.33 -10.48 19.75
C LYS A 130 -9.45 -10.83 18.28
N TRP A 131 -9.66 -12.10 18.01
CA TRP A 131 -9.97 -12.53 16.65
C TRP A 131 -11.36 -12.06 16.23
N ASN A 132 -11.43 -11.27 15.16
CA ASN A 132 -12.69 -10.90 14.53
C ASN A 132 -13.07 -11.99 13.51
N GLN A 133 -13.99 -12.88 13.87
CA GLN A 133 -14.41 -13.98 13.00
C GLN A 133 -15.12 -13.51 11.73
N ALA A 134 -15.85 -12.39 11.79
CA ALA A 134 -16.61 -11.89 10.64
C ALA A 134 -15.64 -11.45 9.53
N GLU A 135 -14.59 -10.74 9.92
CA GLU A 135 -13.65 -10.13 8.99
C GLU A 135 -12.37 -10.97 8.75
N GLY A 136 -12.05 -11.92 9.63
CA GLY A 136 -10.88 -12.79 9.49
C GLY A 136 -9.54 -12.12 9.81
N TRP A 137 -9.50 -11.27 10.83
CA TRP A 137 -8.27 -10.62 11.30
C TRP A 137 -8.28 -10.37 12.81
N LEU A 138 -7.10 -10.10 13.36
CA LEU A 138 -6.93 -9.78 14.78
C LEU A 138 -7.23 -8.30 15.03
N ALA A 139 -8.34 -8.01 15.69
CA ALA A 139 -8.82 -6.68 15.99
C ALA A 139 -8.39 -6.20 17.38
N PRO A 140 -8.04 -4.90 17.54
CA PRO A 140 -7.79 -4.33 18.86
C PRO A 140 -9.09 -4.30 19.68
N GLU A 141 -8.98 -4.45 20.99
CA GLU A 141 -10.10 -4.47 21.93
C GLU A 141 -9.84 -3.58 23.14
N GLY A 142 -10.86 -2.80 23.51
CA GLY A 142 -10.83 -1.92 24.66
C GLY A 142 -10.29 -0.54 24.35
N THR A 143 -9.95 0.18 25.41
CA THR A 143 -9.43 1.55 25.37
C THR A 143 -8.24 1.65 26.30
N LEU A 144 -7.28 2.50 25.96
CA LEU A 144 -6.12 2.80 26.80
C LEU A 144 -6.08 4.29 27.13
N PRO A 145 -5.66 4.67 28.35
CA PRO A 145 -5.35 6.07 28.65
C PRO A 145 -4.25 6.59 27.70
N ALA A 146 -4.43 7.82 27.19
CA ALA A 146 -3.47 8.52 26.34
C ALA A 146 -3.08 7.83 25.01
N VAL A 147 -3.72 6.72 24.63
CA VAL A 147 -3.51 6.04 23.35
C VAL A 147 -4.83 5.94 22.60
N SER A 148 -4.83 6.31 21.32
CA SER A 148 -6.00 6.24 20.45
C SER A 148 -5.65 5.54 19.15
N LEU A 149 -6.58 4.72 18.66
CA LEU A 149 -6.49 4.06 17.37
C LEU A 149 -7.26 4.85 16.32
N ALA A 150 -6.67 5.00 15.14
CA ALA A 150 -7.31 5.64 14.00
C ALA A 150 -6.92 4.93 12.70
N GLY A 151 -7.75 5.12 11.67
CA GLY A 151 -7.57 4.53 10.34
C GLY A 151 -7.46 3.02 10.34
N ALA A 152 -6.55 2.52 9.50
CA ALA A 152 -6.36 1.10 9.30
C ALA A 152 -6.04 0.34 10.60
N ALA A 153 -5.31 0.97 11.53
CA ALA A 153 -5.01 0.36 12.83
C ALA A 153 -6.27 0.16 13.69
N ALA A 154 -7.31 0.98 13.48
CA ALA A 154 -8.60 0.88 14.17
C ALA A 154 -9.59 -0.07 13.48
N GLY A 155 -9.22 -0.70 12.37
CA GLY A 155 -10.16 -1.54 11.60
C GLY A 155 -10.82 -0.86 10.41
N LEU A 156 -10.54 0.42 10.15
CA LEU A 156 -11.20 1.20 9.11
C LEU A 156 -10.48 1.02 7.76
N ARG A 157 -11.26 0.75 6.72
CA ARG A 157 -10.78 0.33 5.40
C ARG A 157 -10.73 1.49 4.40
N SER A 158 -11.67 2.43 4.46
CA SER A 158 -11.68 3.58 3.54
C SER A 158 -10.73 4.70 4.00
N THR A 159 -10.16 5.41 3.02
CA THR A 159 -9.35 6.61 3.28
C THR A 159 -10.16 7.69 4.00
N THR A 160 -11.44 7.85 3.65
CA THR A 160 -12.35 8.81 4.28
C THR A 160 -12.54 8.51 5.77
N ALA A 161 -12.83 7.26 6.13
CA ALA A 161 -12.95 6.84 7.52
C ALA A 161 -11.63 6.96 8.27
N ALA A 162 -10.51 6.69 7.61
CA ALA A 162 -9.19 6.88 8.22
C ALA A 162 -8.89 8.34 8.57
N ILE A 163 -9.22 9.28 7.69
CA ILE A 163 -9.08 10.71 7.97
C ILE A 163 -10.05 11.15 9.07
N ALA A 164 -11.32 10.71 8.99
CA ALA A 164 -12.34 11.07 9.97
C ALA A 164 -12.01 10.56 11.38
N SER A 165 -11.55 9.31 11.51
CA SER A 165 -11.11 8.76 12.79
C SER A 165 -9.87 9.43 13.35
N GLY A 166 -8.91 9.84 12.51
CA GLY A 166 -7.78 10.64 12.97
C GLY A 166 -8.23 11.96 13.58
N LYS A 167 -9.16 12.67 12.92
CA LYS A 167 -9.76 13.91 13.46
C LYS A 167 -10.52 13.65 14.76
N ALA A 168 -11.33 12.60 14.82
CA ALA A 168 -12.08 12.24 16.01
C ALA A 168 -11.16 11.90 17.20
N ALA A 169 -10.08 11.16 16.97
CA ALA A 169 -9.09 10.82 18.01
C ALA A 169 -8.42 12.07 18.60
N VAL A 170 -8.05 13.04 17.77
CA VAL A 170 -7.48 14.32 18.23
C VAL A 170 -8.50 15.14 19.02
N LEU A 171 -9.75 15.22 18.54
CA LEU A 171 -10.81 15.94 19.26
C LEU A 171 -11.09 15.32 20.63
N ALA A 172 -11.15 13.98 20.72
CA ALA A 172 -11.29 13.27 21.98
C ALA A 172 -10.14 13.58 22.95
N ALA A 173 -8.90 13.56 22.46
CA ALA A 173 -7.71 13.87 23.27
C ALA A 173 -7.73 15.32 23.81
N LEU A 174 -8.39 16.24 23.09
CA LEU A 174 -8.58 17.63 23.50
C LEU A 174 -9.86 17.85 24.36
N GLY A 175 -10.58 16.79 24.73
CA GLY A 175 -11.82 16.89 25.49
C GLY A 175 -12.98 17.51 24.71
N LYS A 176 -12.94 17.48 23.38
CA LYS A 176 -13.97 18.05 22.49
C LYS A 176 -14.94 16.97 22.02
N SER A 177 -16.13 17.40 21.61
CA SER A 177 -17.12 16.51 20.97
C SER A 177 -16.55 15.89 19.69
N THR A 178 -16.74 14.59 19.54
CA THR A 178 -16.27 13.81 18.40
C THR A 178 -17.41 13.48 17.46
N PRO A 179 -17.27 13.74 16.15
CA PRO A 179 -18.26 13.29 15.17
C PRO A 179 -18.18 11.76 15.03
N PRO A 180 -19.31 11.08 14.73
CA PRO A 180 -19.29 9.66 14.44
C PRO A 180 -18.46 9.38 13.19
N VAL A 181 -17.66 8.33 13.26
CA VAL A 181 -16.87 7.84 12.11
C VAL A 181 -17.67 6.75 11.43
N VAL A 182 -17.98 6.95 10.15
CA VAL A 182 -18.65 5.95 9.32
C VAL A 182 -17.67 5.48 8.25
N ASP A 183 -17.50 4.16 8.16
CA ASP A 183 -16.72 3.53 7.11
C ASP A 183 -17.64 3.09 5.98
N HIS A 184 -17.67 3.88 4.92
CA HIS A 184 -18.46 3.57 3.73
C HIS A 184 -17.72 2.52 2.89
N VAL A 185 -18.17 1.28 3.00
CA VAL A 185 -17.78 0.19 2.12
C VAL A 185 -18.67 0.24 0.86
N ILE A 186 -18.11 -0.15 -0.29
CA ILE A 186 -18.86 -0.19 -1.55
C ILE A 186 -19.96 -1.24 -1.43
N ASP A 187 -21.17 -0.87 -1.87
CA ASP A 187 -22.34 -1.73 -1.81
C ASP A 187 -22.15 -2.97 -2.70
N ALA A 188 -22.65 -4.12 -2.23
CA ALA A 188 -22.62 -5.39 -2.96
C ALA A 188 -23.33 -5.32 -4.33
N ALA A 189 -24.25 -4.37 -4.52
CA ALA A 189 -24.90 -4.09 -5.79
C ALA A 189 -23.95 -3.50 -6.86
N PHE A 190 -22.85 -2.87 -6.44
CA PHE A 190 -21.86 -2.25 -7.35
C PHE A 190 -20.55 -3.03 -7.45
N GLU A 191 -20.22 -3.81 -6.41
CA GLU A 191 -18.96 -4.56 -6.36
C GLU A 191 -19.12 -5.83 -5.54
N THR A 192 -18.56 -6.94 -6.03
CA THR A 192 -18.53 -8.19 -5.27
C THR A 192 -17.76 -7.96 -3.97
N PRO A 193 -18.33 -8.31 -2.81
CA PRO A 193 -17.61 -8.23 -1.55
C PRO A 193 -16.27 -8.97 -1.58
N ASP A 194 -15.36 -8.53 -0.73
CA ASP A 194 -14.08 -9.20 -0.58
C ASP A 194 -14.28 -10.60 0.01
N ALA A 195 -13.60 -11.58 -0.56
CA ALA A 195 -13.53 -12.91 0.01
C ALA A 195 -12.44 -12.99 1.08
N ARG A 196 -12.54 -14.04 1.91
CA ARG A 196 -11.45 -14.42 2.82
C ARG A 196 -10.17 -14.72 2.04
N THR A 197 -9.04 -14.60 2.70
CA THR A 197 -7.75 -15.04 2.16
C THR A 197 -7.83 -16.52 1.77
N SER A 198 -7.57 -16.84 0.50
CA SER A 198 -7.47 -18.22 0.07
C SER A 198 -6.32 -18.93 0.76
N ILE A 199 -6.57 -20.18 1.17
CA ILE A 199 -5.58 -21.04 1.78
C ILE A 199 -5.14 -22.06 0.73
N ALA A 200 -3.84 -22.07 0.40
CA ALA A 200 -3.31 -23.07 -0.50
C ALA A 200 -3.51 -24.50 0.07
N PRO A 201 -3.90 -25.49 -0.76
CA PRO A 201 -4.07 -26.87 -0.32
C PRO A 201 -2.82 -27.40 0.37
N PHE A 202 -3.00 -28.18 1.44
CA PHE A 202 -1.85 -28.79 2.11
C PHE A 202 -1.27 -29.92 1.25
N ARG A 203 0.02 -29.83 0.93
CA ARG A 203 0.73 -30.86 0.16
C ARG A 203 1.78 -31.54 1.03
N PRO A 204 1.46 -32.68 1.67
CA PRO A 204 2.37 -33.34 2.61
C PRO A 204 3.70 -33.75 1.96
N HIS A 205 3.68 -34.11 0.66
CA HIS A 205 4.86 -34.52 -0.09
C HIS A 205 5.53 -33.40 -0.89
N ALA A 206 5.08 -32.14 -0.76
CA ALA A 206 5.77 -31.03 -1.40
C ALA A 206 7.18 -30.88 -0.79
N ARG A 207 8.18 -30.72 -1.67
CA ARG A 207 9.59 -30.51 -1.29
C ARG A 207 9.87 -29.09 -0.80
N GLY A 208 9.00 -28.13 -1.13
CA GLY A 208 9.14 -26.72 -0.75
C GLY A 208 8.49 -26.36 0.59
N ASN A 209 8.94 -25.25 1.17
CA ASN A 209 8.33 -24.68 2.37
C ASN A 209 7.06 -23.89 2.03
N THR A 210 6.03 -24.01 2.87
CA THR A 210 4.87 -23.11 2.88
C THR A 210 4.98 -22.21 4.10
N TYR A 211 5.15 -20.91 3.90
CA TYR A 211 5.26 -19.93 4.99
C TYR A 211 3.89 -19.39 5.39
N LEU A 212 3.75 -18.97 6.65
CA LEU A 212 2.51 -18.37 7.16
C LEU A 212 2.33 -16.93 6.67
N ASP A 213 3.36 -16.10 6.83
CA ASP A 213 3.38 -14.72 6.37
C ASP A 213 4.69 -14.40 5.65
N ARG A 214 4.71 -13.24 4.97
CA ARG A 214 5.88 -12.66 4.31
C ARG A 214 6.88 -11.98 5.27
N GLY A 215 6.62 -12.05 6.57
CA GLY A 215 7.43 -11.43 7.61
C GLY A 215 8.80 -12.10 7.78
N SER A 216 9.62 -11.54 8.66
CA SER A 216 10.94 -12.07 9.00
C SER A 216 10.91 -13.31 9.90
N SER A 217 9.74 -13.70 10.40
CA SER A 217 9.57 -14.87 11.26
C SER A 217 9.86 -16.19 10.52
N LEU A 218 9.63 -16.20 9.20
CA LEU A 218 9.81 -17.36 8.31
C LEU A 218 9.13 -18.63 8.84
N VAL A 219 8.03 -18.48 9.59
CA VAL A 219 7.30 -19.62 10.15
C VAL A 219 6.67 -20.41 9.03
N THR A 220 6.91 -21.72 9.04
CA THR A 220 6.27 -22.61 8.08
C THR A 220 4.95 -23.16 8.62
N ARG A 221 4.02 -23.50 7.72
CA ARG A 221 2.77 -24.19 8.04
C ARG A 221 2.99 -25.44 8.89
N ARG A 222 4.03 -26.23 8.58
CA ARG A 222 4.41 -27.42 9.35
C ARG A 222 4.88 -27.07 10.76
N ALA A 223 5.65 -25.99 10.91
CA ALA A 223 6.12 -25.52 12.20
C ALA A 223 4.98 -25.00 13.10
N ALA A 224 3.92 -24.47 12.50
CA ALA A 224 2.75 -23.94 13.20
C ALA A 224 1.81 -25.04 13.69
N ALA A 225 1.78 -26.19 13.01
CA ALA A 225 0.88 -27.30 13.32
C ALA A 225 0.92 -27.69 14.81
N ALA A 226 -0.24 -28.07 15.33
CA ALA A 226 -0.36 -28.47 16.72
C ALA A 226 0.55 -29.68 17.04
N SER A 227 1.15 -29.65 18.22
CA SER A 227 1.85 -30.80 18.80
C SER A 227 0.88 -31.94 19.09
N ARG A 228 1.42 -33.14 19.39
CA ARG A 228 0.64 -34.31 19.84
C ARG A 228 -0.17 -34.04 21.10
N HIS A 229 0.18 -33.00 21.86
CA HIS A 229 -0.50 -32.57 23.09
C HIS A 229 -1.56 -31.49 22.84
N GLY A 230 -1.93 -31.23 21.58
CA GLY A 230 -2.98 -30.27 21.21
C GLY A 230 -2.57 -28.80 21.32
N VAL A 231 -1.33 -28.50 21.73
CA VAL A 231 -0.82 -27.13 21.82
C VAL A 231 -0.29 -26.69 20.47
N SER A 232 -0.68 -25.50 20.01
CA SER A 232 -0.19 -24.89 18.77
C SER A 232 1.33 -24.78 18.75
N GLY A 233 1.96 -25.21 17.65
CA GLY A 233 3.40 -25.08 17.46
C GLY A 233 3.87 -23.62 17.40
N ILE A 234 2.98 -22.69 17.00
CA ILE A 234 3.32 -21.27 16.96
C ILE A 234 3.37 -20.64 18.36
N ALA A 235 2.58 -21.14 19.31
CA ALA A 235 2.52 -20.62 20.68
C ALA A 235 3.74 -21.05 21.52
N THR A 236 4.30 -22.22 21.24
CA THR A 236 5.38 -22.83 22.04
C THR A 236 6.79 -22.48 21.56
N ARG A 237 6.93 -21.84 20.40
CA ARG A 237 8.24 -21.50 19.83
C ARG A 237 8.71 -20.13 20.29
N ALA A 238 9.96 -20.06 20.74
CA ALA A 238 10.65 -18.82 21.10
C ALA A 238 11.10 -18.01 19.87
N ILE A 239 10.13 -17.58 19.05
CA ILE A 239 10.35 -16.72 17.89
C ILE A 239 9.44 -15.50 17.96
N GLN A 240 9.93 -14.37 17.45
CA GLN A 240 9.10 -13.19 17.27
C GLN A 240 8.17 -13.41 16.07
N LEU A 241 6.88 -13.13 16.25
CA LEU A 241 5.85 -13.35 15.25
C LEU A 241 5.34 -12.03 14.68
N GLY A 242 4.97 -12.03 13.40
CA GLY A 242 4.13 -10.98 12.83
C GLY A 242 2.66 -11.21 13.14
N LEU A 243 1.86 -10.14 13.09
CA LEU A 243 0.40 -10.26 13.19
C LEU A 243 -0.18 -11.10 12.05
N GLY A 244 0.45 -11.07 10.88
CA GLY A 244 0.09 -11.94 9.75
C GLY A 244 0.35 -13.41 10.03
N ASP A 245 1.38 -13.77 10.81
CA ASP A 245 1.61 -15.16 11.22
C ASP A 245 0.49 -15.66 12.13
N ILE A 246 0.01 -14.81 13.06
CA ILE A 246 -1.11 -15.14 13.94
C ILE A 246 -2.38 -15.34 13.11
N ALA A 247 -2.70 -14.42 12.21
CA ALA A 247 -3.88 -14.52 11.35
C ALA A 247 -3.83 -15.78 10.47
N ALA A 248 -2.70 -16.02 9.81
CA ALA A 248 -2.51 -17.21 9.00
C ALA A 248 -2.61 -18.49 9.84
N ALA A 249 -2.06 -18.52 11.07
CA ALA A 249 -2.15 -19.67 11.96
C ALA A 249 -3.59 -19.97 12.38
N VAL A 250 -4.42 -18.95 12.61
CA VAL A 250 -5.86 -19.14 12.87
C VAL A 250 -6.56 -19.67 11.64
N ASP A 251 -6.33 -19.07 10.47
CA ASP A 251 -6.96 -19.47 9.21
C ASP A 251 -6.67 -20.93 8.83
N ILE A 252 -5.45 -21.42 9.04
CA ILE A 252 -5.11 -22.83 8.78
C ILE A 252 -5.51 -23.79 9.91
N GLY A 253 -6.14 -23.31 10.97
CA GLY A 253 -6.54 -24.09 12.15
C GLY A 253 -5.38 -24.51 13.05
N ALA A 254 -4.20 -23.92 12.90
CA ALA A 254 -3.03 -24.19 13.74
C ALA A 254 -3.11 -23.48 15.10
N LEU A 255 -3.88 -22.40 15.21
CA LEU A 255 -4.10 -21.64 16.44
C LEU A 255 -5.60 -21.42 16.64
N ALA A 256 -6.13 -21.62 17.84
CA ALA A 256 -7.54 -21.37 18.10
C ALA A 256 -7.83 -19.85 18.09
N PRO A 257 -8.95 -19.39 17.53
CA PRO A 257 -9.31 -17.96 17.51
C PRO A 257 -9.25 -17.26 18.87
N ARG A 258 -9.64 -17.95 19.94
CA ARG A 258 -9.60 -17.44 21.32
C ARG A 258 -8.18 -17.18 21.85
N ASP A 259 -7.20 -17.91 21.33
CA ASP A 259 -5.79 -17.83 21.78
C ASP A 259 -5.01 -16.81 20.95
N ALA A 260 -5.57 -16.32 19.84
CA ALA A 260 -4.91 -15.38 18.92
C ALA A 260 -4.50 -14.07 19.60
N GLY A 261 -5.37 -13.51 20.43
CA GLY A 261 -5.11 -12.28 21.19
C GLY A 261 -3.95 -12.41 22.18
N PRO A 262 -4.03 -13.34 23.15
CA PRO A 262 -2.95 -13.60 24.10
C PRO A 262 -1.61 -13.90 23.43
N VAL A 263 -1.59 -14.76 22.41
CA VAL A 263 -0.34 -15.09 21.70
C VAL A 263 0.21 -13.87 20.94
N ALA A 264 -0.64 -13.04 20.33
CA ALA A 264 -0.19 -11.81 19.69
C ALA A 264 0.41 -10.81 20.69
N ALA A 265 -0.22 -10.62 21.85
CA ALA A 265 0.29 -9.75 22.90
C ALA A 265 1.69 -10.18 23.38
N GLU A 266 1.91 -11.48 23.53
CA GLU A 266 3.21 -12.04 23.94
C GLU A 266 4.26 -11.99 22.81
N ARG A 267 3.87 -12.30 21.57
CA ARG A 267 4.82 -12.64 20.48
C ARG A 267 4.99 -11.60 19.39
N CYS A 268 4.02 -10.68 19.22
CA CYS A 268 4.03 -9.68 18.17
C CYS A 268 4.51 -8.31 18.63
N GLY A 269 4.74 -8.11 19.93
CA GLY A 269 5.36 -6.91 20.48
C GLY A 269 6.78 -6.70 19.93
N LEU A 270 7.15 -5.44 19.72
CA LEU A 270 8.56 -5.05 19.57
C LEU A 270 9.19 -5.03 20.97
N ALA A 271 10.34 -5.68 21.15
CA ALA A 271 11.10 -5.59 22.40
C ALA A 271 11.55 -4.14 22.65
N GLY A 272 11.45 -3.68 23.91
CA GLY A 272 11.93 -2.38 24.39
C GLY A 272 10.83 -1.51 25.02
N GLU A 273 11.22 -0.48 25.78
CA GLU A 273 10.29 0.54 26.32
C GLU A 273 10.00 1.63 25.28
N ILE A 274 8.76 2.14 25.22
CA ILE A 274 8.45 3.35 24.45
C ILE A 274 8.94 4.52 25.30
N THR A 275 10.09 5.07 24.97
CA THR A 275 10.61 6.29 25.60
C THR A 275 10.16 7.51 24.81
N ASP A 276 9.98 8.64 25.50
CA ASP A 276 9.83 9.94 24.82
C ASP A 276 11.09 10.17 23.97
N SER A 277 10.92 10.30 22.66
CA SER A 277 12.03 10.56 21.74
C SER A 277 12.59 11.98 21.88
N GLY A 278 11.95 12.82 22.70
CA GLY A 278 12.19 14.26 22.73
C GLY A 278 11.66 14.96 21.47
N TRP A 279 11.06 14.21 20.54
CA TRP A 279 10.49 14.79 19.33
C TRP A 279 9.27 15.61 19.73
N ARG A 280 9.22 16.82 19.19
CA ARG A 280 8.09 17.74 19.32
C ARG A 280 7.67 18.13 17.92
N VAL A 281 6.38 18.36 17.73
CA VAL A 281 5.89 18.99 16.50
C VAL A 281 6.66 20.31 16.36
N PRO A 282 7.39 20.54 15.27
CA PRO A 282 8.03 21.83 15.03
C PRO A 282 6.96 22.91 15.18
N ALA A 283 7.24 23.95 15.97
CA ALA A 283 6.34 25.09 16.01
C ALA A 283 6.10 25.55 14.56
N PRO A 284 4.85 25.83 14.14
CA PRO A 284 4.64 26.47 12.86
C PRO A 284 5.54 27.70 12.82
N ASP A 285 6.39 27.78 11.79
CA ASP A 285 7.48 28.73 11.73
C ASP A 285 6.92 30.15 11.95
N PRO A 286 7.30 30.85 13.05
CA PRO A 286 6.77 32.19 13.37
C PRO A 286 7.14 33.25 12.32
N GLY A 287 7.99 32.88 11.36
CA GLY A 287 8.61 33.78 10.39
C GLY A 287 8.30 33.47 8.93
N VAL A 288 7.11 32.99 8.55
CA VAL A 288 6.70 33.02 7.12
C VAL A 288 6.33 34.45 6.71
N GLY A 289 7.32 35.34 6.77
CA GLY A 289 7.30 36.63 6.08
C GLY A 289 7.16 36.43 4.57
N ASP A 290 7.24 37.51 3.80
CA ASP A 290 7.12 37.52 2.32
C ASP A 290 8.25 36.78 1.58
N ASP A 291 9.00 35.93 2.26
CA ASP A 291 10.16 35.24 1.71
C ASP A 291 9.76 33.97 0.94
N VAL A 292 10.34 33.87 -0.25
CA VAL A 292 10.17 32.74 -1.17
C VAL A 292 10.75 31.48 -0.52
N PRO A 293 9.98 30.38 -0.39
CA PRO A 293 10.49 29.15 0.21
C PRO A 293 11.73 28.65 -0.55
N ALA A 294 12.77 28.26 0.20
CA ALA A 294 13.95 27.64 -0.39
C ALA A 294 13.59 26.27 -0.99
N PRO A 295 14.17 25.88 -2.14
CA PRO A 295 13.95 24.56 -2.71
C PRO A 295 14.44 23.47 -1.75
N PRO A 296 13.70 22.35 -1.63
CA PRO A 296 14.14 21.24 -0.78
C PRO A 296 15.53 20.69 -1.17
N PRO A 297 16.38 20.31 -0.20
CA PRO A 297 17.76 19.87 -0.47
C PRO A 297 17.88 18.70 -1.46
N TYR A 298 16.88 17.83 -1.54
CA TYR A 298 16.86 16.69 -2.47
C TYR A 298 16.72 17.09 -3.95
N LEU A 299 16.43 18.36 -4.26
CA LEU A 299 16.41 18.87 -5.64
C LEU A 299 17.76 19.43 -6.11
N THR A 300 18.76 19.50 -5.22
CA THR A 300 20.08 20.04 -5.54
C THR A 300 20.70 19.30 -6.73
N GLY A 301 21.12 20.06 -7.75
CA GLY A 301 21.75 19.53 -8.96
C GLY A 301 20.80 18.89 -9.99
N ARG A 302 19.52 18.68 -9.66
CA ARG A 302 18.56 18.02 -10.57
C ARG A 302 18.33 18.83 -11.85
N PHE A 303 18.29 20.15 -11.74
CA PHE A 303 17.97 21.07 -12.84
C PHE A 303 19.19 21.93 -13.23
N GLY A 304 20.36 21.29 -13.25
CA GLY A 304 21.63 21.94 -13.58
C GLY A 304 22.24 22.73 -12.43
N ASP A 305 23.37 23.38 -12.70
CA ASP A 305 24.19 24.07 -11.68
C ASP A 305 23.60 25.41 -11.22
N ARG A 306 22.70 25.99 -12.00
CA ARG A 306 22.07 27.30 -11.74
C ARG A 306 20.56 27.27 -11.99
N PRO A 307 19.82 26.48 -11.20
CA PRO A 307 18.38 26.40 -11.37
C PRO A 307 17.73 27.74 -11.01
N GLN A 308 16.59 28.03 -11.64
CA GLN A 308 15.85 29.27 -11.47
C GLN A 308 14.53 28.99 -10.77
N VAL A 309 14.14 29.85 -9.83
CA VAL A 309 12.84 29.76 -9.18
C VAL A 309 11.84 30.66 -9.90
N TRP A 310 10.69 30.10 -10.23
CA TRP A 310 9.64 30.78 -10.98
C TRP A 310 8.27 30.55 -10.37
N THR A 311 7.43 31.57 -10.47
CA THR A 311 5.98 31.43 -10.28
C THR A 311 5.36 30.94 -11.58
N LEU A 312 4.66 29.82 -11.53
CA LEU A 312 3.84 29.28 -12.62
C LEU A 312 2.38 29.67 -12.38
N ALA A 313 1.69 30.06 -13.45
CA ALA A 313 0.23 30.17 -13.48
C ALA A 313 -0.37 29.04 -14.33
N ALA A 314 -1.35 28.34 -13.76
CA ALA A 314 -2.13 27.35 -14.49
C ALA A 314 -3.13 28.04 -15.44
N ALA A 315 -3.32 27.49 -16.63
CA ALA A 315 -4.28 28.03 -17.62
C ALA A 315 -5.74 27.88 -17.17
N ASP A 316 -6.04 26.88 -16.34
CA ASP A 316 -7.38 26.58 -15.81
C ASP A 316 -7.57 27.05 -14.37
N ALA A 317 -6.70 27.93 -13.89
CA ALA A 317 -6.73 28.51 -12.56
C ALA A 317 -6.58 27.53 -11.38
N ARG A 318 -6.10 26.29 -11.58
CA ARG A 318 -5.82 25.36 -10.48
C ARG A 318 -4.54 25.70 -9.70
N THR A 319 -4.43 25.15 -8.50
CA THR A 319 -3.18 25.09 -7.72
C THR A 319 -2.48 23.76 -7.98
N PHE A 320 -1.15 23.75 -8.14
CA PHE A 320 -0.39 22.51 -8.28
C PHE A 320 0.21 22.08 -6.95
N GLU A 321 0.10 20.80 -6.62
CA GLU A 321 0.78 20.22 -5.46
C GLU A 321 2.31 20.20 -5.67
N PRO A 322 3.11 20.27 -4.59
CA PRO A 322 4.54 20.03 -4.66
C PRO A 322 4.87 18.66 -5.29
N GLY A 323 5.78 18.65 -6.26
CA GLY A 323 6.25 17.44 -6.95
C GLY A 323 5.72 17.26 -8.38
N CYS A 324 4.86 18.16 -8.88
CA CYS A 324 4.41 18.13 -10.27
C CYS A 324 5.55 18.52 -11.22
N LEU A 325 5.75 17.74 -12.28
CA LEU A 325 6.84 17.91 -13.23
C LEU A 325 6.44 18.84 -14.38
N VAL A 326 7.37 19.70 -14.82
CA VAL A 326 7.15 20.70 -15.86
C VAL A 326 7.85 20.27 -17.15
N PHE A 327 7.15 20.37 -18.27
CA PHE A 327 7.61 19.96 -19.61
C PHE A 327 7.33 21.04 -20.66
N GLU A 328 8.08 21.02 -21.76
CA GLU A 328 7.86 21.89 -22.92
C GLU A 328 6.76 21.37 -23.86
N ASN A 329 6.38 20.09 -23.74
CA ASN A 329 5.33 19.50 -24.56
C ASN A 329 4.34 18.68 -23.71
N SER A 330 3.10 18.62 -24.16
CA SER A 330 2.00 17.95 -23.45
C SER A 330 2.12 16.42 -23.44
N HIS A 331 2.88 15.85 -24.38
CA HIS A 331 3.02 14.41 -24.56
C HIS A 331 4.14 13.80 -23.70
N ALA A 332 5.10 14.61 -23.24
CA ALA A 332 6.17 14.14 -22.39
C ALA A 332 5.62 13.69 -21.04
N SER A 333 6.13 12.55 -20.61
CA SER A 333 5.83 11.92 -19.33
C SER A 333 7.09 11.36 -18.65
N ASP A 334 8.23 11.32 -19.38
CA ASP A 334 9.51 10.84 -18.88
C ASP A 334 10.07 11.81 -17.82
N PRO A 335 10.16 11.41 -16.54
CA PRO A 335 10.60 12.30 -15.46
C PRO A 335 12.02 12.85 -15.61
N LEU A 336 12.87 12.18 -16.40
CA LEU A 336 14.25 12.61 -16.66
C LEU A 336 14.33 13.74 -17.69
N LYS A 337 13.26 13.95 -18.48
CA LYS A 337 13.15 15.03 -19.46
C LYS A 337 12.41 16.26 -18.92
N ALA A 338 12.02 16.25 -17.65
CA ALA A 338 11.37 17.39 -17.03
C ALA A 338 12.34 18.58 -16.95
N ILE A 339 11.86 19.76 -17.36
CA ILE A 339 12.62 21.00 -17.30
C ILE A 339 12.43 21.75 -15.97
N GLY A 340 11.54 21.26 -15.11
CA GLY A 340 11.36 21.77 -13.75
C GLY A 340 10.41 20.94 -12.90
N VAL A 341 10.23 21.37 -11.65
CA VAL A 341 9.31 20.76 -10.67
C VAL A 341 8.68 21.80 -9.75
N THR A 342 7.40 21.65 -9.43
CA THR A 342 6.72 22.46 -8.40
C THR A 342 7.19 22.04 -7.01
N TYR A 343 7.35 22.98 -6.08
CA TYR A 343 7.77 22.62 -4.71
C TYR A 343 7.07 23.44 -3.61
N ALA A 344 6.35 24.50 -3.96
CA ALA A 344 5.57 25.28 -3.02
C ALA A 344 4.36 25.93 -3.71
N VAL A 345 3.41 26.41 -2.93
CA VAL A 345 2.21 27.13 -3.41
C VAL A 345 2.43 28.64 -3.23
N PRO A 346 2.16 29.49 -4.25
CA PRO A 346 2.28 30.94 -4.12
C PRO A 346 1.19 31.52 -3.21
N LYS A 347 1.55 32.53 -2.39
CA LYS A 347 0.60 33.19 -1.47
C LYS A 347 -0.52 33.95 -2.22
N ALA A 348 -0.20 34.61 -3.33
CA ALA A 348 -1.17 35.29 -4.18
C ALA A 348 -0.57 35.60 -5.58
N PRO A 349 -1.36 35.48 -6.68
CA PRO A 349 -2.63 34.76 -6.78
C PRO A 349 -2.42 33.24 -6.59
N ALA A 350 -3.37 32.57 -5.94
CA ALA A 350 -3.27 31.15 -5.53
C ALA A 350 -3.32 30.12 -6.69
N ASN A 351 -3.38 30.60 -7.93
CA ASN A 351 -3.62 29.80 -9.11
C ASN A 351 -2.29 29.42 -9.76
N GLY A 352 -1.66 28.37 -9.24
CA GLY A 352 -0.47 27.76 -9.82
C GLY A 352 0.47 27.19 -8.77
N ALA A 353 1.77 27.40 -8.94
CA ALA A 353 2.80 26.91 -8.02
C ALA A 353 4.11 27.71 -8.15
N ILE A 354 4.97 27.59 -7.13
CA ILE A 354 6.38 27.95 -7.22
C ILE A 354 7.13 26.71 -7.71
N ALA A 355 7.92 26.88 -8.77
CA ALA A 355 8.68 25.82 -9.40
C ALA A 355 10.17 26.13 -9.47
N LEU A 356 10.97 25.07 -9.36
CA LEU A 356 12.40 25.08 -9.64
C LEU A 356 12.60 24.58 -11.08
N MET A 357 13.22 25.40 -11.91
CA MET A 357 13.37 25.19 -13.36
C MET A 357 14.84 25.15 -13.75
N ALA A 358 15.21 24.33 -14.74
CA ALA A 358 16.57 24.29 -15.29
C ALA A 358 16.89 25.55 -16.10
N SER A 359 15.92 25.97 -16.91
CA SER A 359 15.95 27.20 -17.69
C SER A 359 14.52 27.70 -17.92
N ALA A 360 14.40 28.96 -18.32
CA ALA A 360 13.13 29.57 -18.71
C ALA A 360 13.07 29.64 -20.24
N PRO A 361 12.39 28.70 -20.92
CA PRO A 361 12.19 28.82 -22.35
C PRO A 361 11.24 30.00 -22.63
N GLU A 362 11.74 31.03 -23.31
CA GLU A 362 10.97 32.23 -23.65
C GLU A 362 9.94 31.92 -24.74
N GLY A 363 8.69 32.34 -24.54
CA GLY A 363 7.63 32.22 -25.54
C GLY A 363 7.08 30.80 -25.76
N VAL A 364 7.49 29.81 -24.97
CA VAL A 364 7.02 28.42 -25.07
C VAL A 364 5.91 28.16 -24.05
N GLN A 365 4.80 27.56 -24.50
CA GLN A 365 3.74 27.09 -23.61
C GLN A 365 4.25 25.86 -22.83
N LEU A 366 4.17 25.93 -21.50
CA LEU A 366 4.62 24.85 -20.63
C LEU A 366 3.45 23.94 -20.27
N PHE A 367 3.78 22.71 -19.90
CA PHE A 367 2.82 21.72 -19.41
C PHE A 367 3.27 21.17 -18.07
N VAL A 368 2.41 21.31 -17.06
CA VAL A 368 2.61 20.72 -15.73
C VAL A 368 1.83 19.42 -15.67
N ARG A 369 2.52 18.33 -15.32
CA ARG A 369 1.90 17.03 -15.09
C ARG A 369 1.37 16.95 -13.67
N ASP A 370 0.05 17.01 -13.55
CA ASP A 370 -0.69 16.92 -12.29
C ASP A 370 -1.63 15.72 -12.34
N ALA A 371 -1.44 14.76 -11.43
CA ALA A 371 -2.19 13.50 -11.36
C ALA A 371 -2.34 12.76 -12.72
N GLY A 372 -1.30 12.80 -13.56
CA GLY A 372 -1.29 12.17 -14.89
C GLY A 372 -1.84 13.03 -16.04
N THR A 373 -2.50 14.15 -15.74
CA THR A 373 -3.02 15.09 -16.73
C THR A 373 -1.97 16.14 -17.08
N ALA A 374 -1.83 16.49 -18.37
CA ALA A 374 -0.99 17.61 -18.80
C ALA A 374 -1.81 18.92 -18.77
N VAL A 375 -1.47 19.82 -17.85
CA VAL A 375 -2.14 21.11 -17.70
C VAL A 375 -1.25 22.19 -18.26
N ALA A 376 -1.77 23.00 -19.19
CA ALA A 376 -1.03 24.14 -19.72
C ALA A 376 -0.73 25.15 -18.60
N ALA A 377 0.51 25.63 -18.55
CA ALA A 377 0.98 26.62 -17.60
C ALA A 377 1.89 27.64 -18.29
N ARG A 378 2.03 28.80 -17.66
CA ARG A 378 2.94 29.86 -18.11
C ARG A 378 3.81 30.35 -16.95
N LEU A 379 5.04 30.73 -17.27
CA LEU A 379 5.92 31.44 -16.35
C LEU A 379 5.35 32.86 -16.15
N VAL A 380 5.25 33.29 -14.90
CA VAL A 380 4.73 34.61 -14.52
C VAL A 380 5.87 35.52 -14.08
N GLU A 381 6.61 35.10 -13.06
CA GLU A 381 7.64 35.92 -12.43
C GLU A 381 8.82 35.04 -12.00
N ARG A 382 10.03 35.57 -12.17
CA ARG A 382 11.24 34.96 -11.63
C ARG A 382 11.49 35.43 -10.21
N LEU A 383 11.57 34.50 -9.28
CA LEU A 383 11.80 34.76 -7.87
C LEU A 383 13.30 34.72 -7.56
N LYS A 384 13.77 35.65 -6.73
CA LYS A 384 15.13 35.63 -6.20
C LYS A 384 15.15 34.88 -4.86
N LEU A 385 15.98 33.84 -4.78
CA LEU A 385 16.30 33.22 -3.51
C LEU A 385 17.19 34.19 -2.72
N LYS A 386 16.81 34.53 -1.48
CA LYS A 386 17.74 35.16 -0.55
C LYS A 386 18.81 34.12 -0.22
N SER A 387 20.07 34.50 -0.48
CA SER A 387 21.28 33.71 -0.21
C SER A 387 21.48 33.47 1.27
#